data_AF-A0A506PPL2-F1
#
_entry.id   AF-A0A506PPL2-F1
#
_cell.length_a   1.000
_cell.length_b   1.000
_cell.length_c   1.000
_cell.angle_alpha   90.00
_cell.angle_beta   90.00
_cell.angle_gamma   90.00
#
_symmetry.space_group_name_H-M   'P 1'
#
loop_
_entity.id
_entity.type
_entity.pdbx_description
1 polymer ?
#
loop_
_entity_poly.entity_id
_entity_poly.type
_entity_poly.pdbx_seq_one_letter_code
_entity_poly.pdbx_strand_id
1 'polypeptide(L)'
;MQLEDLIINDLTPVKFNDTIGDVKMMFSQLTYSHIPVKNGDIYVGCISETDAHCFESQKVLADINYSLEGFYVRNTTNWLDILEAFAQNDSNVMPVLDSNNNYLGYYELNDIIQLFNETPFFAESGGIIIVEKGIFDYSFSEVCQIIESNNSKIYGALISKMENDKVQITIKIGNAAINDVLQSFRRYGYSIVSGIEQDSYVESLKERSDYLKKYLDF
;
A
#
# COMPACT_ATOMS: atom_id res chain seq x y z
N MET A 1 3.68 13.94 -9.85
CA MET A 1 2.93 13.19 -10.88
C MET A 1 1.46 13.32 -10.55
N GLN A 2 0.57 13.57 -11.51
CA GLN A 2 -0.87 13.57 -11.24
C GLN A 2 -1.38 12.12 -11.35
N LEU A 3 -2.36 11.75 -10.52
CA LEU A 3 -2.90 10.39 -10.49
C LEU A 3 -3.56 10.00 -11.83
N GLU A 4 -4.05 10.98 -12.58
CA GLU A 4 -4.60 10.81 -13.93
C GLU A 4 -3.55 10.31 -14.93
N ASP A 5 -2.28 10.69 -14.75
CA ASP A 5 -1.17 10.27 -15.61
C ASP A 5 -0.83 8.78 -15.47
N LEU A 6 -1.31 8.14 -14.39
CA LEU A 6 -1.11 6.72 -14.10
C LEU A 6 -2.20 5.82 -14.70
N ILE A 7 -3.21 6.39 -15.36
CA ILE A 7 -4.28 5.58 -15.97
C ILE A 7 -3.73 4.91 -17.24
N ILE A 8 -3.68 3.58 -17.22
CA ILE A 8 -3.20 2.74 -18.32
C ILE A 8 -4.38 2.27 -19.18
N ASN A 9 -4.15 2.16 -20.49
CA ASN A 9 -5.17 1.87 -21.51
C ASN A 9 -4.70 0.88 -22.59
N ASP A 10 -3.65 0.11 -22.34
CA ASP A 10 -3.12 -0.87 -23.29
C ASP A 10 -3.84 -2.23 -23.21
N LEU A 11 -4.40 -2.59 -22.05
CA LEU A 11 -5.31 -3.73 -21.92
C LEU A 11 -6.67 -3.39 -22.51
N THR A 12 -7.04 -4.09 -23.59
CA THR A 12 -8.40 -4.03 -24.13
C THR A 12 -9.34 -4.86 -23.24
N PRO A 13 -10.41 -4.27 -22.67
CA PRO A 13 -11.39 -5.03 -21.89
C PRO A 13 -12.06 -6.12 -22.74
N VAL A 14 -12.25 -7.29 -22.13
CA VAL A 14 -12.95 -8.41 -22.78
C VAL A 14 -14.42 -8.08 -22.94
N LYS A 15 -15.03 -8.56 -24.02
CA LYS A 15 -16.43 -8.31 -24.31
C LYS A 15 -17.28 -9.38 -23.64
N PHE A 16 -18.49 -9.00 -23.27
CA PHE A 16 -19.47 -9.88 -22.64
C PHE A 16 -19.80 -11.17 -23.44
N ASN A 17 -19.59 -11.14 -24.76
CA ASN A 17 -19.84 -12.29 -25.64
C ASN A 17 -18.55 -13.05 -26.01
N ASP A 18 -17.39 -12.65 -25.50
CA ASP A 18 -16.13 -13.38 -25.72
C ASP A 18 -16.17 -14.70 -24.95
N THR A 19 -15.42 -15.69 -25.43
CA THR A 19 -15.39 -17.01 -24.81
C THR A 19 -14.48 -17.04 -23.60
N ILE A 20 -14.76 -17.91 -22.64
CA ILE A 20 -13.86 -18.13 -21.50
C ILE A 20 -12.49 -18.64 -21.98
N GLY A 21 -12.43 -19.36 -23.10
CA GLY A 21 -11.18 -19.75 -23.74
C GLY A 21 -10.28 -18.56 -24.09
N ASP A 22 -10.87 -17.50 -24.65
CA ASP A 22 -10.16 -16.26 -25.01
C ASP A 22 -9.64 -15.54 -23.75
N VAL A 23 -10.48 -15.46 -22.72
CA VAL A 23 -10.12 -14.86 -21.41
C VAL A 23 -8.96 -15.61 -20.76
N LYS A 24 -9.00 -16.95 -20.72
CA LYS A 24 -7.89 -17.78 -20.23
C LYS A 24 -6.60 -17.55 -21.00
N MET A 25 -6.70 -17.40 -22.32
CA MET A 25 -5.53 -17.12 -23.16
C MET A 25 -4.94 -15.75 -22.83
N MET A 26 -5.77 -14.73 -22.57
CA MET A 26 -5.28 -13.43 -22.10
C MET A 26 -4.55 -13.53 -20.76
N PHE A 27 -5.12 -14.23 -19.77
CA PHE A 27 -4.44 -14.45 -18.49
C PHE A 27 -3.10 -15.18 -18.66
N SER A 28 -2.98 -16.13 -19.59
CA SER A 28 -1.69 -16.80 -19.84
C SER A 28 -0.58 -15.90 -20.38
N GLN A 29 -0.93 -14.71 -20.86
CA GLN A 29 0.00 -13.72 -21.42
C GLN A 29 0.25 -12.52 -20.49
N LEU A 30 -0.52 -12.41 -19.41
CA LEU A 30 -0.54 -11.28 -18.49
C LEU A 30 -0.25 -11.76 -17.07
N THR A 31 0.12 -10.84 -16.19
CA THR A 31 0.29 -11.12 -14.75
C THR A 31 -0.83 -10.52 -13.92
N TYR A 32 -1.95 -10.19 -14.57
CA TYR A 32 -3.10 -9.56 -13.94
C TYR A 32 -4.00 -10.59 -13.27
N SER A 33 -4.42 -10.28 -12.05
CA SER A 33 -5.40 -11.04 -11.26
C SER A 33 -6.81 -10.97 -11.84
N HIS A 34 -7.12 -9.85 -12.50
CA HIS A 34 -8.44 -9.53 -13.01
C HIS A 34 -8.34 -8.89 -14.40
N ILE A 35 -9.35 -9.12 -15.23
CA ILE A 35 -9.51 -8.44 -16.52
C ILE A 35 -10.86 -7.71 -16.54
N PRO A 36 -10.89 -6.41 -16.87
CA PRO A 36 -12.14 -5.66 -17.04
C PRO A 36 -13.01 -6.22 -18.15
N VAL A 37 -14.31 -6.30 -17.91
CA VAL A 37 -15.34 -6.78 -18.85
C VAL A 37 -16.25 -5.63 -19.24
N LYS A 38 -16.59 -5.55 -20.53
CA LYS A 38 -17.55 -4.59 -21.07
C LYS A 38 -18.67 -5.25 -21.86
N ASN A 39 -19.85 -4.64 -21.80
CA ASN A 39 -20.97 -4.93 -22.69
C ASN A 39 -21.22 -3.72 -23.59
N GLY A 40 -20.79 -3.81 -24.85
CA GLY A 40 -20.64 -2.63 -25.71
C GLY A 40 -19.54 -1.72 -25.17
N ASP A 41 -19.91 -0.49 -24.82
CA ASP A 41 -19.02 0.52 -24.22
C ASP A 41 -19.21 0.66 -22.70
N ILE A 42 -20.12 -0.13 -22.12
CA ILE A 42 -20.45 -0.07 -20.69
C ILE A 42 -19.58 -1.08 -19.94
N TYR A 43 -18.85 -0.61 -18.94
CA TYR A 43 -18.16 -1.46 -17.97
C TYR A 43 -19.19 -2.25 -17.15
N VAL A 44 -19.02 -3.57 -17.04
CA VAL A 44 -19.96 -4.46 -16.33
C VAL A 44 -19.36 -5.20 -15.14
N GLY A 45 -18.03 -5.16 -14.99
CA GLY A 45 -17.33 -5.84 -13.90
C GLY A 45 -15.94 -6.31 -14.33
N CYS A 46 -15.29 -7.05 -13.46
CA CYS A 46 -14.02 -7.74 -13.70
C CYS A 46 -14.23 -9.25 -13.59
N ILE A 47 -13.52 -10.03 -14.42
CA ILE A 47 -13.39 -11.47 -14.24
C ILE A 47 -12.04 -11.77 -13.58
N SER A 48 -12.03 -12.59 -12.54
CA SER A 48 -10.78 -13.05 -11.90
C SER A 48 -10.16 -14.22 -12.67
N GLU A 49 -8.84 -14.34 -12.62
CA GLU A 49 -8.10 -15.46 -13.21
C GLU A 49 -8.58 -16.81 -12.61
N THR A 50 -8.79 -16.83 -11.29
CA THR A 50 -9.25 -18.02 -10.57
C THR A 50 -10.60 -18.50 -11.07
N ASP A 51 -11.58 -17.59 -11.19
CA ASP A 51 -12.91 -17.95 -11.68
C ASP A 51 -12.88 -18.35 -13.15
N ALA A 52 -12.14 -17.62 -13.99
CA ALA A 52 -11.98 -17.96 -15.39
C ALA A 52 -11.48 -19.41 -15.56
N HIS A 53 -10.53 -19.86 -14.73
CA HIS A 53 -10.02 -21.23 -14.74
C HIS A 53 -11.04 -22.30 -14.32
N CYS A 54 -12.02 -21.96 -13.48
CA CYS A 54 -13.08 -22.88 -13.04
C CYS A 54 -14.14 -23.17 -14.12
N PHE A 55 -14.31 -22.29 -15.10
CA PHE A 55 -15.35 -22.44 -16.12
C PHE A 55 -14.87 -23.15 -17.39
N GLU A 56 -15.81 -23.73 -18.14
CA GLU A 56 -15.54 -24.41 -19.40
C GLU A 56 -15.24 -23.40 -20.51
N SER A 57 -14.21 -23.65 -21.32
CA SER A 57 -13.71 -22.70 -22.32
C SER A 57 -14.71 -22.32 -23.42
N GLN A 58 -15.69 -23.19 -23.71
CA GLN A 58 -16.73 -22.94 -24.71
C GLN A 58 -17.84 -21.98 -24.25
N LYS A 59 -17.97 -21.72 -22.95
CA LYS A 59 -18.97 -20.77 -22.44
C LYS A 59 -18.56 -19.35 -22.81
N VAL A 60 -19.54 -18.46 -22.88
CA VAL A 60 -19.28 -17.01 -23.01
C VAL A 60 -19.36 -16.34 -21.64
N LEU A 61 -18.71 -15.19 -21.50
CA LEU A 61 -18.77 -14.40 -20.26
C LEU A 61 -20.21 -14.08 -19.83
N ALA A 62 -21.12 -13.87 -20.79
CA ALA A 62 -22.54 -13.66 -20.52
C ALA A 62 -23.20 -14.79 -19.73
N ASP A 63 -22.78 -16.04 -19.94
CA ASP A 63 -23.32 -17.22 -19.24
C ASP A 63 -22.88 -17.27 -17.77
N ILE A 64 -21.79 -16.57 -17.43
CA ILE A 64 -21.19 -16.54 -16.09
C ILE A 64 -21.20 -15.13 -15.50
N ASN A 65 -22.10 -14.24 -15.94
CA ASN A 65 -22.18 -12.86 -15.46
C ASN A 65 -22.22 -12.72 -13.92
N TYR A 66 -22.73 -13.74 -13.21
CA TYR A 66 -22.79 -13.78 -11.76
C TYR A 66 -21.41 -13.91 -11.08
N SER A 67 -20.36 -14.27 -11.81
CA SER A 67 -18.97 -14.32 -11.33
C SER A 67 -18.18 -13.05 -11.66
N LEU A 68 -18.83 -12.03 -12.25
CA LEU A 68 -18.16 -10.76 -12.48
C LEU A 68 -18.20 -9.92 -11.20
N GLU A 69 -17.05 -9.39 -10.84
CA GLU A 69 -16.85 -8.57 -9.65
C GLU A 69 -16.98 -7.09 -10.02
N GLY A 70 -17.92 -6.39 -9.39
CA GLY A 70 -18.33 -5.03 -9.77
C GLY A 70 -17.53 -3.90 -9.11
N PHE A 71 -16.19 -4.00 -9.06
CA PHE A 71 -15.35 -2.98 -8.41
C PHE A 71 -14.73 -1.99 -9.40
N TYR A 72 -14.63 -0.73 -9.00
CA TYR A 72 -13.97 0.33 -9.76
C TYR A 72 -13.68 1.52 -8.86
N VAL A 73 -12.83 2.42 -9.34
CA VAL A 73 -12.62 3.76 -8.75
C VAL A 73 -12.99 4.85 -9.74
N ARG A 74 -13.11 6.10 -9.26
CA ARG A 74 -13.26 7.26 -10.13
C ARG A 74 -11.88 7.84 -10.42
N ASN A 75 -11.74 8.53 -11.56
CA ASN A 75 -10.53 9.30 -11.88
C ASN A 75 -10.23 10.44 -10.88
N THR A 76 -11.14 10.72 -9.95
CA THR A 76 -11.00 11.71 -8.87
C THR A 76 -10.79 11.08 -7.49
N THR A 77 -10.75 9.75 -7.40
CA THR A 77 -10.54 9.01 -6.14
C THR A 77 -9.12 9.27 -5.62
N ASN A 78 -8.96 9.42 -4.30
CA ASN A 78 -7.65 9.64 -3.70
C ASN A 78 -6.78 8.38 -3.78
N TRP A 79 -5.47 8.52 -3.93
CA TRP A 79 -4.55 7.38 -4.04
C TRP A 79 -4.61 6.41 -2.84
N LEU A 80 -4.89 6.89 -1.62
CA LEU A 80 -5.08 6.04 -0.44
C LEU A 80 -6.33 5.17 -0.57
N ASP A 81 -7.44 5.75 -1.05
CA ASP A 81 -8.69 5.01 -1.27
C ASP A 81 -8.53 4.00 -2.43
N ILE A 82 -7.70 4.32 -3.42
CA ILE A 82 -7.34 3.36 -4.49
C ILE A 82 -6.55 2.20 -3.92
N LEU A 83 -5.55 2.47 -3.07
CA LEU A 83 -4.76 1.43 -2.40
C LEU A 83 -5.65 0.54 -1.52
N GLU A 84 -6.61 1.14 -0.80
CA GLU A 84 -7.63 0.41 -0.05
C GLU A 84 -8.48 -0.46 -0.98
N ALA A 85 -8.96 0.09 -2.09
CA ALA A 85 -9.78 -0.65 -3.06
C ALA A 85 -9.04 -1.87 -3.63
N PHE A 86 -7.73 -1.77 -3.90
CA PHE A 86 -6.94 -2.93 -4.30
C PHE A 86 -6.94 -4.02 -3.23
N ALA A 87 -6.72 -3.65 -1.96
CA ALA A 87 -6.68 -4.59 -0.86
C ALA A 87 -8.05 -5.24 -0.57
N GLN A 88 -9.15 -4.50 -0.74
CA GLN A 88 -10.51 -5.03 -0.52
C GLN A 88 -10.95 -6.02 -1.60
N ASN A 89 -10.42 -5.90 -2.81
CA ASN A 89 -10.82 -6.72 -3.97
C ASN A 89 -9.74 -7.75 -4.38
N ASP A 90 -8.71 -7.94 -3.55
CA ASP A 90 -7.57 -8.84 -3.82
C ASP A 90 -7.03 -8.74 -5.27
N SER A 91 -6.99 -7.51 -5.79
CA SER A 91 -6.67 -7.23 -7.20
C SER A 91 -5.33 -6.51 -7.34
N ASN A 92 -4.71 -6.68 -8.50
CA ASN A 92 -3.56 -5.89 -8.96
C ASN A 92 -3.87 -4.97 -10.15
N VAL A 93 -5.13 -4.97 -10.61
CA VAL A 93 -5.68 -4.09 -11.65
C VAL A 93 -6.97 -3.45 -11.14
N MET A 94 -7.04 -2.11 -11.16
CA MET A 94 -8.21 -1.36 -10.67
C MET A 94 -8.86 -0.56 -11.80
N PRO A 95 -10.06 -0.93 -12.27
CA PRO A 95 -10.80 -0.18 -13.29
C PRO A 95 -11.07 1.26 -12.87
N VAL A 96 -10.91 2.19 -13.80
CA VAL A 96 -11.16 3.62 -13.60
C VAL A 96 -12.31 4.05 -14.48
N LEU A 97 -13.34 4.63 -13.86
CA LEU A 97 -14.48 5.20 -14.57
C LEU A 97 -14.54 6.72 -14.40
N ASP A 98 -15.06 7.42 -15.41
CA ASP A 98 -15.42 8.83 -15.28
C ASP A 98 -16.73 9.01 -14.49
N SER A 99 -17.20 10.25 -14.30
CA SER A 99 -18.47 10.53 -13.60
C SER A 99 -19.73 10.01 -14.32
N ASN A 100 -19.63 9.67 -15.60
CA ASN A 100 -20.71 9.14 -16.42
C ASN A 100 -20.66 7.60 -16.56
N ASN A 101 -19.78 6.92 -15.81
CA ASN A 101 -19.50 5.48 -15.89
C ASN A 101 -18.85 5.01 -17.20
N ASN A 102 -18.22 5.92 -17.95
CA ASN A 102 -17.38 5.51 -19.08
C ASN A 102 -16.07 4.94 -18.54
N TYR A 103 -15.65 3.80 -19.11
CA TYR A 103 -14.36 3.19 -18.79
C TYR A 103 -13.22 4.04 -19.36
N LEU A 104 -12.34 4.51 -18.49
CA LEU A 104 -11.20 5.35 -18.85
C LEU A 104 -9.87 4.60 -18.92
N GLY A 105 -9.83 3.36 -18.43
CA GLY A 105 -8.61 2.58 -18.25
C GLY A 105 -8.55 1.93 -16.88
N TYR A 106 -7.34 1.62 -16.42
CA TYR A 106 -7.11 1.02 -15.12
C TYR A 106 -5.83 1.56 -14.47
N TYR A 107 -5.75 1.41 -13.14
CA TYR A 107 -4.50 1.53 -12.40
C TYR A 107 -3.87 0.17 -12.18
N GLU A 108 -2.54 0.11 -12.20
CA GLU A 108 -1.78 -1.03 -11.68
C GLU A 108 -1.39 -0.79 -10.21
N LEU A 109 -1.47 -1.85 -9.41
CA LEU A 109 -1.12 -1.78 -7.99
C LEU A 109 0.31 -1.29 -7.77
N ASN A 110 1.26 -1.71 -8.62
CA ASN A 110 2.67 -1.34 -8.49
C ASN A 110 2.89 0.17 -8.65
N ASP A 111 2.20 0.82 -9.59
CA ASP A 111 2.31 2.26 -9.82
C ASP A 111 1.76 3.06 -8.63
N ILE A 112 0.66 2.58 -8.04
CA ILE A 112 0.10 3.21 -6.84
C ILE A 112 0.99 3.00 -5.61
N ILE A 113 1.59 1.81 -5.46
CA ILE A 113 2.58 1.55 -4.40
C ILE A 113 3.81 2.45 -4.56
N GLN A 114 4.22 2.76 -5.79
CA GLN A 114 5.35 3.64 -6.03
C GLN A 114 5.13 5.06 -5.48
N LEU A 115 3.90 5.57 -5.53
CA LEU A 115 3.55 6.85 -4.89
C LEU A 115 3.83 6.81 -3.37
N PHE A 116 3.60 5.66 -2.74
CA PHE A 116 3.87 5.49 -1.32
C PHE A 116 5.38 5.41 -1.01
N ASN A 117 6.16 4.78 -1.89
CA ASN A 117 7.62 4.74 -1.78
C ASN A 117 8.27 6.13 -1.86
N GLU A 118 7.64 7.08 -2.54
CA GLU A 118 8.11 8.47 -2.63
C GLU A 118 7.83 9.28 -1.34
N THR A 119 7.01 8.76 -0.43
CA THR A 119 6.73 9.44 0.84
C THR A 119 7.93 9.37 1.79
N PRO A 120 8.16 10.40 2.63
CA PRO A 120 9.21 10.36 3.65
C PRO A 120 9.11 9.17 4.61
N PHE A 121 7.92 8.59 4.81
CA PHE A 121 7.76 7.41 5.67
C PHE A 121 8.57 6.21 5.16
N PHE A 122 8.65 6.03 3.84
CA PHE A 122 9.42 4.93 3.20
C PHE A 122 10.78 5.38 2.70
N ALA A 123 10.86 6.56 2.09
CA ALA A 123 12.08 7.03 1.43
C ALA A 123 13.18 7.46 2.42
N GLU A 124 12.81 8.01 3.58
CA GLU A 124 13.78 8.54 4.53
C GLU A 124 14.30 7.47 5.50
N SER A 125 15.61 7.52 5.75
CA SER A 125 16.26 6.69 6.78
C SER A 125 15.74 7.05 8.17
N GLY A 126 15.45 6.04 8.99
CA GLY A 126 14.80 6.24 10.27
C GLY A 126 14.57 4.96 11.05
N GLY A 127 14.18 5.09 12.32
CA GLY A 127 13.75 3.98 13.17
C GLY A 127 12.24 3.78 13.15
N ILE A 128 11.81 2.54 13.35
CA ILE A 128 10.40 2.19 13.58
C ILE A 128 10.23 1.83 15.05
N ILE A 129 9.29 2.50 15.71
CA ILE A 129 8.90 2.24 17.09
C ILE A 129 7.45 1.77 17.09
N ILE A 130 7.17 0.72 17.87
CA ILE A 130 5.82 0.26 18.16
C ILE A 130 5.59 0.41 19.66
N VAL A 131 4.67 1.31 20.02
CA VAL A 131 4.26 1.55 21.41
C VAL A 131 2.82 1.15 21.64
N GLU A 132 2.48 0.84 22.88
CA GLU A 132 1.14 0.44 23.31
C GLU A 132 0.71 1.24 24.54
N LYS A 133 -0.56 1.65 24.57
CA LYS A 133 -1.20 2.30 25.73
C LYS A 133 -2.70 2.00 25.76
N GLY A 134 -3.36 2.27 26.89
CA GLY A 134 -4.82 2.13 27.00
C GLY A 134 -5.56 3.00 25.99
N ILE A 135 -6.67 2.49 25.44
CA ILE A 135 -7.46 3.14 24.38
C ILE A 135 -7.98 4.52 24.77
N PHE A 136 -8.19 4.77 26.06
CA PHE A 136 -8.65 6.07 26.59
C PHE A 136 -7.49 6.97 27.06
N ASP A 137 -6.27 6.45 27.13
CA ASP A 137 -5.12 7.13 27.74
C ASP A 137 -4.08 7.62 26.70
N TYR A 138 -4.12 7.09 25.48
CA TYR A 138 -3.21 7.52 24.41
C TYR A 138 -3.70 8.82 23.75
N SER A 139 -2.75 9.61 23.26
CA SER A 139 -3.04 10.73 22.37
C SER A 139 -1.93 10.87 21.36
N PHE A 140 -2.28 11.06 20.09
CA PHE A 140 -1.31 11.41 19.07
C PHE A 140 -0.56 12.70 19.40
N SER A 141 -1.20 13.67 20.07
CA SER A 141 -0.50 14.90 20.49
C SER A 141 0.61 14.62 21.50
N GLU A 142 0.38 13.70 22.46
CA GLU A 142 1.37 13.30 23.46
C GLU A 142 2.50 12.49 22.79
N VAL A 143 2.14 11.56 21.90
CA VAL A 143 3.10 10.79 21.09
C VAL A 143 4.01 11.74 20.31
N CYS A 144 3.45 12.72 19.61
CA CYS A 144 4.24 13.69 18.85
C CYS A 144 5.13 14.52 19.76
N GLN A 145 4.61 15.04 20.88
CA GLN A 145 5.37 15.82 21.84
C GLN A 145 6.56 15.02 22.41
N ILE A 146 6.36 13.75 22.75
CA ILE A 146 7.44 12.87 23.23
C ILE A 146 8.54 12.77 22.18
N ILE A 147 8.21 12.56 20.91
CA ILE A 147 9.20 12.38 19.86
C ILE A 147 9.94 13.69 19.56
N GLU A 148 9.21 14.76 19.34
CA GLU A 148 9.77 16.06 18.95
C GLU A 148 10.59 16.71 20.08
N SER A 149 10.19 16.51 21.35
CA SER A 149 10.98 16.99 22.51
C SER A 149 12.32 16.27 22.68
N ASN A 150 12.48 15.09 22.08
CA ASN A 150 13.75 14.37 21.97
C ASN A 150 14.49 14.69 20.65
N ASN A 151 14.13 15.79 19.99
CA ASN A 151 14.79 16.30 18.79
C ASN A 151 14.78 15.31 17.60
N SER A 152 13.74 14.47 17.52
CA SER A 152 13.51 13.57 16.39
C SER A 152 12.30 14.02 15.57
N LYS A 153 12.34 13.77 14.26
CA LYS A 153 11.24 14.08 13.33
C LYS A 153 10.33 12.86 13.18
N ILE A 154 9.05 13.10 13.01
CA ILE A 154 8.06 12.07 12.70
C ILE A 154 7.84 12.05 11.19
N TYR A 155 8.04 10.89 10.57
CA TYR A 155 7.74 10.69 9.15
C TYR A 155 6.33 10.11 8.94
N GLY A 156 5.81 9.43 9.95
CA GLY A 156 4.38 9.10 10.04
C GLY A 156 4.08 8.18 11.21
N ALA A 157 2.80 8.08 11.53
CA ALA A 157 2.29 7.24 12.59
C ALA A 157 0.92 6.69 12.19
N LEU A 158 0.64 5.46 12.58
CA LEU A 158 -0.67 4.84 12.39
C LEU A 158 -1.02 3.98 13.60
N ILE A 159 -2.31 3.82 13.84
CA ILE A 159 -2.80 2.80 14.77
C ILE A 159 -2.66 1.45 14.06
N SER A 160 -1.71 0.65 14.51
CA SER A 160 -1.42 -0.65 13.91
C SER A 160 -2.29 -1.75 14.50
N LYS A 161 -2.82 -1.55 15.70
CA LYS A 161 -3.70 -2.50 16.38
C LYS A 161 -4.58 -1.82 17.41
N MET A 162 -5.83 -2.27 17.54
CA MET A 162 -6.76 -1.85 18.60
C MET A 162 -7.53 -3.07 19.11
N GLU A 163 -7.14 -3.60 20.26
CA GLU A 163 -7.72 -4.81 20.87
C GLU A 163 -7.60 -4.76 22.40
N ASN A 164 -8.52 -5.41 23.12
CA ASN A 164 -8.47 -5.59 24.58
C ASN A 164 -8.23 -4.27 25.36
N ASP A 165 -8.96 -3.21 25.02
CA ASP A 165 -8.84 -1.85 25.59
C ASP A 165 -7.45 -1.21 25.45
N LYS A 166 -6.66 -1.69 24.49
CA LYS A 166 -5.33 -1.16 24.18
C LYS A 166 -5.21 -0.77 22.72
N VAL A 167 -4.35 0.20 22.48
CA VAL A 167 -3.97 0.70 21.16
C VAL A 167 -2.49 0.54 20.98
N GLN A 168 -2.09 -0.06 19.87
CA GLN A 168 -0.71 -0.07 19.40
C GLN A 168 -0.55 0.95 18.28
N ILE A 169 0.53 1.73 18.38
CA ILE A 169 0.86 2.78 17.44
C ILE A 169 2.22 2.44 16.84
N THR A 170 2.24 2.28 15.52
CA THR A 170 3.48 2.14 14.76
C THR A 170 3.90 3.52 14.28
N ILE A 171 5.15 3.89 14.54
CA ILE A 171 5.67 5.23 14.33
C ILE A 171 7.01 5.12 13.61
N LYS A 172 7.14 5.81 12.48
CA LYS A 172 8.43 6.02 11.80
C LYS A 172 8.98 7.37 12.19
N ILE A 173 10.20 7.38 12.72
CA ILE A 173 10.90 8.60 13.13
C ILE A 173 12.29 8.65 12.50
N GLY A 174 12.89 9.84 12.43
CA GLY A 174 14.28 10.00 12.02
C GLY A 174 15.26 9.31 12.98
N ASN A 175 16.49 9.03 12.51
CA ASN A 175 17.51 8.28 13.25
C ASN A 175 18.03 8.95 14.55
N ALA A 176 17.66 10.19 14.84
CA ALA A 176 18.13 10.87 16.04
C ALA A 176 17.46 10.30 17.30
N ALA A 177 18.30 9.86 18.26
CA ALA A 177 17.93 9.63 19.66
C ALA A 177 16.77 8.64 19.91
N ILE A 178 16.65 7.58 19.10
CA ILE A 178 15.62 6.52 19.28
C ILE A 178 15.59 5.99 20.72
N ASN A 179 16.76 5.76 21.31
CA ASN A 179 16.86 5.31 22.70
C ASN A 179 16.26 6.31 23.70
N ASP A 180 16.48 7.61 23.52
CA ASP A 180 15.92 8.65 24.39
C ASP A 180 14.41 8.78 24.21
N VAL A 181 13.93 8.61 22.97
CA VAL A 181 12.49 8.53 22.65
C VAL A 181 11.85 7.33 23.36
N LEU A 182 12.46 6.15 23.27
CA LEU A 182 11.97 4.93 23.94
C LEU A 182 11.92 5.09 25.45
N GLN A 183 12.95 5.69 26.06
CA GLN A 183 12.95 5.98 27.50
C GLN A 183 11.87 7.01 27.87
N SER A 184 11.65 8.01 27.04
CA SER A 184 10.58 8.98 27.23
C SER A 184 9.21 8.32 27.17
N PHE A 185 8.92 7.49 26.18
CA PHE A 185 7.67 6.74 26.11
C PHE A 185 7.39 5.94 27.39
N ARG A 186 8.40 5.24 27.94
CA ARG A 186 8.26 4.53 29.22
C ARG A 186 7.89 5.47 30.38
N ARG A 187 8.50 6.66 30.45
CA ARG A 187 8.18 7.67 31.48
C ARG A 187 6.73 8.18 31.38
N TYR A 188 6.18 8.27 30.17
CA TYR A 188 4.79 8.66 29.92
C TYR A 188 3.80 7.49 29.99
N GLY A 189 4.24 6.31 30.45
CA GLY A 189 3.39 5.15 30.67
C GLY A 189 3.04 4.35 29.41
N TYR A 190 3.76 4.54 28.31
CA TYR A 190 3.65 3.66 27.15
C TYR A 190 4.49 2.39 27.35
N SER A 191 3.94 1.26 26.92
CA SER A 191 4.67 0.00 26.80
C SER A 191 5.37 -0.06 25.44
N ILE A 192 6.64 -0.45 25.41
CA ILE A 192 7.38 -0.64 24.15
C ILE A 192 7.14 -2.06 23.67
N VAL A 193 6.44 -2.22 22.54
CA VAL A 193 6.21 -3.51 21.90
C VAL A 193 7.42 -3.90 21.06
N SER A 194 7.97 -2.95 20.30
CA SER A 194 9.18 -3.12 19.50
C SER A 194 9.87 -1.79 19.24
N GLY A 195 11.20 -1.82 19.12
CA GLY A 195 12.00 -0.73 18.60
C GLY A 195 13.04 -1.31 17.64
N ILE A 196 12.86 -1.08 16.35
CA ILE A 196 13.77 -1.56 15.31
C ILE A 196 14.49 -0.34 14.74
N GLU A 197 15.80 -0.26 14.97
CA GLU A 197 16.68 0.58 14.17
C GLU A 197 16.87 -0.11 12.82
N GLN A 198 16.58 0.58 11.71
CA GLN A 198 16.98 0.08 10.40
C GLN A 198 18.49 0.29 10.24
N ASP A 199 19.21 -0.76 9.83
CA ASP A 199 20.68 -0.95 9.86
C ASP A 199 21.54 0.08 9.10
N SER A 200 20.99 1.19 8.60
CA SER A 200 21.78 2.27 8.00
C SER A 200 22.75 2.91 9.01
N TYR A 201 22.43 2.86 10.31
CA TYR A 201 23.32 3.36 11.36
C TYR A 201 24.57 2.49 11.52
N VAL A 202 24.43 1.16 11.49
CA VAL A 202 25.55 0.22 11.60
C VAL A 202 26.48 0.34 10.40
N GLU A 203 25.95 0.47 9.18
CA GLU A 203 26.74 0.78 7.99
C GLU A 203 27.46 2.12 8.11
N SER A 204 26.78 3.18 8.56
CA SER A 204 27.41 4.50 8.73
C SER A 204 28.51 4.50 9.82
N LEU A 205 28.36 3.72 10.89
CA LEU A 205 29.38 3.54 11.92
C LEU A 205 30.57 2.75 11.39
N LYS A 206 30.32 1.73 10.56
CA LYS A 206 31.35 0.93 9.91
C LYS A 206 32.15 1.76 8.92
N GLU A 207 31.48 2.54 8.07
CA GLU A 207 32.13 3.48 7.15
C GLU A 207 32.96 4.54 7.89
N ARG A 208 32.44 5.11 8.98
CA ARG A 208 33.20 6.09 9.80
C ARG A 208 34.39 5.45 10.52
N SER A 209 34.24 4.22 11.00
CA SER A 209 35.34 3.45 11.59
C SER A 209 36.42 3.12 10.55
N ASP A 210 36.02 2.73 9.34
CA ASP A 210 36.94 2.38 8.26
C ASP A 210 37.64 3.63 7.70
N TYR A 211 36.94 4.77 7.65
CA TYR A 211 37.54 6.06 7.34
C TYR A 211 38.56 6.50 8.40
N LEU A 212 38.26 6.32 9.69
CA LEU A 212 39.18 6.62 10.79
C LEU A 212 40.44 5.75 10.73
N LYS A 213 40.31 4.43 10.49
CA LYS A 213 41.46 3.52 10.31
C LYS A 213 42.38 3.98 9.19
N LYS A 214 41.80 4.40 8.06
CA LYS A 214 42.56 4.94 6.92
C LYS A 214 43.38 6.19 7.25
N TYR A 215 42.97 6.98 8.25
CA TYR A 215 43.74 8.14 8.75
C TYR A 215 44.80 7.77 9.80
N LEU A 216 44.60 6.67 10.52
CA LEU A 216 45.51 6.20 11.57
C LEU A 216 46.61 5.27 11.02
N ASP A 217 46.44 4.71 9.82
CA ASP A 217 47.43 3.87 9.12
C ASP A 217 48.41 4.67 8.23
N PHE A 218 48.71 5.93 8.60
CA PHE A 218 49.80 6.74 8.01
C PHE A 218 50.96 6.92 8.98
#